data_AF-A0A925HG58-F1
#
_entry.id   AF-A0A925HG58-F1
#
_cell.length_a   1.000
_cell.length_b   1.000
_cell.length_c   1.000
_cell.angle_alpha   90.00
_cell.angle_beta   90.00
_cell.angle_gamma   90.00
#
_symmetry.space_group_name_H-M   'P 1'
#
loop_
_entity.id
_entity.type
_entity.pdbx_description
1 polymer ?
#
loop_
_entity_poly.entity_id
_entity_poly.type
_entity_poly.pdbx_seq_one_letter_code
_entity_poly.pdbx_strand_id
1 'polypeptide(L)' 'MRILILHTDIPPDAPPDDQDTLRQAAAIEAALKRRGHEAVCGVFIPDESEMEALIARENPDVVFNLVETLWGRGL' A
#
# COMPACT_ATOMS: atom_id res chain seq x y z
N MET A 1 6.63 -8.32 13.31
CA MET A 1 5.23 -8.07 12.91
C MET A 1 5.17 -8.09 11.40
N ARG A 2 4.08 -8.61 10.86
CA ARG A 2 3.74 -8.56 9.45
C ARG A 2 2.90 -7.32 9.17
N ILE A 3 3.37 -6.47 8.26
CA ILE A 3 2.79 -5.16 7.98
C ILE A 3 2.38 -5.13 6.50
N LEU A 4 1.11 -4.85 6.25
CA LEU A 4 0.59 -4.58 4.91
C LEU A 4 0.62 -3.07 4.66
N ILE A 5 1.40 -2.63 3.69
CA ILE A 5 1.48 -1.23 3.26
C ILE A 5 0.51 -1.06 2.10
N LEU A 6 -0.59 -0.33 2.33
CA LEU A 6 -1.56 -0.02 1.28
C LEU A 6 -1.20 1.29 0.59
N HIS A 7 -1.25 1.30 -0.74
CA HIS A 7 -1.07 2.50 -1.54
C HIS A 7 -2.19 2.63 -2.59
N THR A 8 -2.40 3.83 -3.11
CA THR A 8 -3.32 4.06 -4.24
C THR A 8 -2.90 3.22 -5.45
N ASP A 9 -3.87 2.77 -6.26
CA ASP A 9 -3.57 2.12 -7.54
C ASP A 9 -2.96 3.14 -8.51
N ILE A 10 -1.66 2.99 -8.80
CA ILE A 10 -0.90 3.91 -9.65
C ILE A 10 -0.59 3.19 -10.98
N PRO A 11 -1.17 3.61 -12.11
CA PRO A 11 -0.87 2.99 -13.39
C PRO A 11 0.58 3.31 -13.82
N PRO A 12 1.23 2.47 -14.66
CA PRO A 12 2.62 2.65 -15.05
C PRO A 12 2.94 3.96 -15.79
N ASP A 13 1.92 4.57 -16.41
CA ASP A 13 1.99 5.82 -17.15
C ASP A 13 1.48 7.03 -16.34
N ALA A 14 1.22 6.85 -15.04
CA ALA A 14 0.82 7.95 -14.17
C ALA A 14 1.89 9.06 -14.14
N PRO A 15 1.49 10.34 -13.93
CA PRO A 15 2.41 11.45 -13.75
C PRO A 15 3.50 11.16 -12.70
N PRO A 16 4.69 11.81 -12.81
CA PRO A 16 5.78 11.61 -11.86
C PRO A 16 5.38 11.77 -10.38
N ASP A 17 4.47 12.70 -10.09
CA ASP A 17 3.98 12.95 -8.74
C ASP A 17 3.20 11.74 -8.19
N ASP A 18 2.37 11.09 -9.00
CA ASP A 18 1.63 9.88 -8.63
C ASP A 18 2.57 8.67 -8.46
N GLN A 19 3.63 8.60 -9.27
CA GLN A 19 4.67 7.57 -9.16
C GLN A 19 5.49 7.69 -7.86
N ASP A 20 5.55 8.87 -7.24
CA ASP A 20 6.25 9.05 -5.97
C ASP A 20 5.63 8.22 -4.85
N THR A 21 4.32 7.95 -4.89
CA THR A 21 3.65 7.05 -3.94
C THR A 21 4.26 5.65 -3.95
N LEU A 22 4.61 5.11 -5.12
CA LEU A 22 5.29 3.81 -5.22
C LEU A 22 6.70 3.86 -4.62
N ARG A 23 7.42 4.98 -4.80
CA ARG A 23 8.75 5.18 -4.20
C ARG A 23 8.67 5.29 -2.69
N GLN A 24 7.67 6.00 -2.17
CA GLN A 24 7.41 6.11 -0.73
C GLN A 24 7.09 4.73 -0.12
N ALA A 25 6.20 3.97 -0.75
CA ALA A 25 5.86 2.61 -0.30
C ALA A 25 7.10 1.71 -0.23
N ALA A 26 7.95 1.73 -1.26
CA ALA A 26 9.21 0.99 -1.28
C ALA A 26 10.20 1.45 -0.18
N ALA A 27 10.30 2.77 0.05
CA ALA A 27 11.17 3.31 1.09
C ALA A 27 10.72 2.89 2.50
N ILE A 28 9.40 2.89 2.75
CA ILE A 28 8.79 2.46 4.01
C ILE A 28 8.97 0.95 4.20
N GLU A 29 8.71 0.15 3.17
CA GLU A 29 8.92 -1.30 3.21
C GLU A 29 10.37 -1.63 3.59
N ALA A 30 11.35 -0.98 2.95
CA ALA A 30 12.76 -1.17 3.25
C ALA A 30 13.11 -0.74 4.68
N ALA A 31 12.52 0.36 5.19
CA ALA A 31 12.74 0.82 6.55
C ALA A 31 12.19 -0.16 7.60
N LEU A 32 10.99 -0.69 7.38
CA LEU A 32 10.36 -1.69 8.25
C LEU A 32 11.14 -3.01 8.26
N LYS A 33 11.56 -3.49 7.08
CA LYS A 33 12.40 -4.69 6.96
C LYS A 33 13.73 -4.54 7.71
N ARG A 34 14.39 -3.38 7.61
CA ARG A 34 15.62 -3.08 8.38
C ARG A 34 15.42 -3.08 9.89
N ARG A 35 14.19 -2.86 10.37
CA ARG A 35 13.83 -2.92 11.79
C ARG A 35 13.37 -4.31 12.25
N GLY A 36 13.44 -5.32 11.38
CA GLY A 36 13.08 -6.71 11.70
C GLY A 36 11.59 -7.03 11.55
N HIS A 37 10.83 -6.18 10.85
CA HIS A 37 9.45 -6.48 10.49
C HIS A 37 9.37 -7.20 9.14
N GLU A 38 8.34 -8.00 8.95
CA GLU A 38 7.92 -8.41 7.62
C GLU A 38 7.02 -7.31 7.06
N ALA A 39 7.31 -6.83 5.87
CA ALA A 39 6.52 -5.79 5.21
C ALA A 39 6.27 -6.20 3.76
N VAL A 40 5.04 -5.99 3.30
CA VAL A 40 4.59 -6.22 1.92
C VAL A 40 3.74 -5.04 1.45
N CYS A 41 3.85 -4.68 0.18
CA CYS A 41 3.00 -3.67 -0.44
C CYS A 41 1.76 -4.30 -1.06
N GLY A 42 0.63 -3.61 -0.96
CA GLY A 42 -0.62 -3.96 -1.62
C GLY A 42 -1.31 -2.71 -2.16
N VAL A 43 -2.04 -2.87 -3.26
CA VAL A 43 -2.87 -1.82 -3.83
C VAL A 43 -4.17 -1.74 -3.02
N PHE A 44 -4.64 -0.53 -2.74
CA PHE A 44 -5.97 -0.32 -2.19
C PHE A 44 -7.04 -0.64 -3.24
N ILE A 45 -7.96 -1.53 -2.87
CA ILE A 45 -9.06 -1.96 -3.73
C ILE A 45 -10.36 -1.37 -3.16
N PRO A 46 -11.11 -0.55 -3.93
CA PRO A 46 -12.37 0.04 -3.45
C PRO A 46 -13.47 -0.97 -3.16
N ASP A 47 -13.39 -2.17 -3.75
CA ASP A 47 -14.31 -3.27 -3.46
C ASP A 47 -13.99 -3.89 -2.09
N GLU A 48 -14.96 -3.87 -1.19
CA GLU A 48 -14.84 -4.35 0.19
C GLU A 48 -14.50 -5.84 0.26
N SER A 49 -15.09 -6.67 -0.60
CA SER A 49 -14.87 -8.12 -0.59
C SER A 49 -13.47 -8.47 -1.07
N GLU A 50 -12.97 -7.78 -2.09
CA GLU A 50 -11.58 -7.94 -2.56
C GLU A 50 -10.58 -7.43 -1.52
N MET A 51 -10.88 -6.32 -0.84
CA MET A 51 -10.06 -5.78 0.25
C MET A 51 -10.01 -6.74 1.44
N GLU A 52 -11.13 -7.34 1.84
CA GLU A 52 -11.20 -8.40 2.86
C GLU A 52 -10.37 -9.61 2.46
N ALA A 53 -10.48 -10.07 1.21
CA ALA A 53 -9.71 -11.20 0.71
C ALA A 53 -8.19 -10.92 0.72
N LEU A 54 -7.78 -9.69 0.36
CA LEU A 54 -6.39 -9.25 0.45
C LEU A 54 -5.90 -9.27 1.91
N ILE A 55 -6.65 -8.70 2.84
CA ILE A 55 -6.29 -8.67 4.27
C ILE A 55 -6.22 -10.10 4.83
N ALA A 56 -7.19 -10.96 4.52
CA ALA A 56 -7.20 -12.34 4.98
C ALA A 56 -6.03 -13.15 4.42
N ARG A 57 -5.69 -12.97 3.13
CA ARG A 57 -4.54 -13.63 2.49
C ARG A 57 -3.22 -13.18 3.09
N GLU A 58 -3.04 -11.88 3.26
CA GLU A 58 -1.79 -11.34 3.81
C GLU A 58 -1.72 -11.49 5.32
N ASN A 59 -2.84 -11.68 6.02
CA ASN A 59 -2.91 -11.82 7.48
C ASN A 59 -1.97 -10.88 8.25
N PRO A 60 -2.04 -9.55 8.02
CA PRO A 60 -1.13 -8.60 8.64
C PRO A 60 -1.50 -8.36 10.11
N ASP A 61 -0.49 -8.08 10.94
CA ASP A 61 -0.71 -7.57 12.31
C ASP A 61 -1.20 -6.12 12.29
N VAL A 62 -0.74 -5.33 11.30
CA VAL A 62 -1.04 -3.90 11.13
C VAL A 62 -1.10 -3.55 9.65
N VAL A 63 -2.00 -2.63 9.31
CA VAL A 63 -2.05 -1.96 8.01
C VAL A 63 -1.41 -0.56 8.12
N PHE A 64 -0.45 -0.27 7.25
CA PHE A 64 0.13 1.05 7.07
C PHE A 64 -0.52 1.69 5.85
N ASN A 65 -1.32 2.74 6.03
CA ASN A 65 -2.08 3.36 4.95
C ASN A 65 -1.32 4.53 4.29
N LEU A 66 -1.04 4.42 2.99
CA LEU A 66 -0.49 5.46 2.10
C LEU A 66 -1.45 5.82 0.95
N VAL A 67 -2.75 5.53 1.11
CA VAL A 67 -3.75 5.90 0.11
C VAL A 67 -3.98 7.41 0.19
N GLU A 68 -3.55 8.14 -0.84
CA GLU A 68 -3.70 9.61 -0.91
C GLU A 68 -4.95 10.04 -1.68
N THR A 69 -5.42 9.17 -2.58
CA THR A 69 -6.51 9.47 -3.52
C THR A 69 -7.49 8.30 -3.56
N LEU A 70 -8.79 8.62 -3.50
CA LEU A 70 -9.90 7.69 -3.73
C LEU A 70 -10.62 8.07 -5.02
N TRP A 71 -10.77 7.12 -5.96
CA TRP A 71 -11.45 7.34 -7.24
C TRP A 71 -10.90 8.53 -8.07
N GLY A 72 -9.59 8.74 -8.06
CA GLY A 72 -8.96 9.86 -8.77
C GLY A 72 -9.22 11.24 -8.15
N ARG A 73 -9.75 11.29 -6.92
CA ARG A 73 -9.88 12.52 -6.13
C ARG A 73 -9.01 12.42 -4.88
N GLY A 74 -8.11 13.38 -4.72
CA GLY A 74 -7.35 13.54 -3.48
C GLY A 74 -8.29 13.68 -2.29
N LEU A 75 -7.89 13.09 -1.16
CA LEU A 75 -8.56 13.25 0.13
C LEU A 75 -8.50 14.70 0.64
#